data_AF-A0A2D5P4R2-F1
#
_entry.id   AF-A0A2D5P4R2-F1
#
_cell.length_a   1.000
_cell.length_b   1.000
_cell.length_c   1.000
_cell.angle_alpha   90.00
_cell.angle_beta   90.00
_cell.angle_gamma   90.00
#
_symmetry.space_group_name_H-M   'P 1'
#
loop_
_entity.id
_entity.type
_entity.pdbx_description
1 polymer ?
#
loop_
_entity_poly.entity_id
_entity_poly.type
_entity_poly.pdbx_seq_one_letter_code
_entity_poly.pdbx_strand_id
1 'polypeptide(L)'
;FVAQVVALAFGIASAAFFPTIILGVFDKRMNKEGAIAGIITGLVVTIGYAVYFIWGPGTPSEYFLGISPASFGTIGTILHVVVAVVISRMTPPPPQEIQDLVEKIRIPSGAGEAVDH
;
A
#
# COMPACT_ATOMS: atom_id res chain seq x y z
N PHE A 1 24.28 -5.49 8.64
CA PHE A 1 23.24 -5.46 9.68
C PHE A 1 22.32 -4.24 9.52
N VAL A 2 22.80 -2.99 9.65
CA VAL A 2 21.96 -1.77 9.55
C VAL A 2 21.15 -1.68 8.25
N ALA A 3 21.77 -1.90 7.08
CA ALA A 3 21.08 -1.82 5.79
C ALA A 3 19.91 -2.81 5.66
N GLN A 4 20.02 -3.99 6.27
CA GLN A 4 18.99 -5.04 6.18
C GLN A 4 17.77 -4.71 7.04
N VAL A 5 17.98 -4.23 8.27
CA VAL A 5 16.86 -3.84 9.15
C VAL A 5 16.14 -2.59 8.62
N VAL A 6 16.88 -1.67 8.00
CA VAL A 6 16.30 -0.51 7.32
C VAL A 6 15.49 -0.94 6.09
N ALA A 7 16.04 -1.80 5.23
CA ALA A 7 15.33 -2.32 4.07
C ALA A 7 14.04 -3.06 4.47
N LEU A 8 14.08 -3.89 5.52
CA LEU A 8 12.90 -4.57 6.05
C LEU A 8 11.83 -3.59 6.53
N ALA A 9 12.22 -2.56 7.30
CA ALA A 9 11.29 -1.55 7.80
C ALA A 9 10.63 -0.77 6.66
N PHE A 10 11.40 -0.37 5.65
CA PHE A 10 10.86 0.28 4.44
C PHE A 10 9.96 -0.67 3.64
N GLY A 11 10.32 -1.96 3.53
CA GLY A 11 9.48 -2.96 2.89
C GLY A 11 8.11 -3.08 3.54
N ILE A 12 8.06 -3.20 4.86
CA ILE A 12 6.80 -3.25 5.63
C ILE A 12 6.00 -1.95 5.47
N ALA A 13 6.66 -0.80 5.60
CA ALA A 13 6.00 0.51 5.44
C ALA A 13 5.44 0.72 4.02
N SER A 14 6.17 0.25 2.99
CA SER A 14 5.77 0.32 1.59
C SER A 14 4.56 -0.57 1.27
N ALA A 15 4.44 -1.73 1.93
CA ALA A 15 3.31 -2.63 1.76
C ALA A 15 2.07 -2.15 2.54
N ALA A 16 2.26 -1.43 3.65
CA ALA A 16 1.18 -0.98 4.52
C ALA A 16 0.62 0.38 4.11
N PHE A 17 1.41 1.45 4.12
CA PHE A 17 0.87 2.81 4.09
C PHE A 17 0.85 3.42 2.70
N PHE A 18 1.91 3.20 1.94
CA PHE A 18 2.09 3.82 0.63
C PHE A 18 0.91 3.57 -0.34
N PRO A 19 0.38 2.34 -0.47
CA PRO A 19 -0.68 2.07 -1.42
C PRO A 19 -2.00 2.72 -1.00
N THR A 20 -2.31 2.71 0.30
CA THR A 20 -3.49 3.37 0.83
C THR A 20 -3.45 4.88 0.61
N ILE A 21 -2.29 5.52 0.81
CA ILE A 21 -2.14 6.97 0.60
C ILE A 21 -2.36 7.31 -0.87
N ILE A 22 -1.73 6.58 -1.80
CA ILE A 22 -1.92 6.79 -3.24
C ILE A 22 -3.39 6.63 -3.61
N LEU A 23 -4.01 5.52 -3.20
CA LEU A 23 -5.40 5.26 -3.54
C LEU A 23 -6.35 6.24 -2.87
N GLY A 24 -6.06 6.73 -1.66
CA GLY A 24 -6.86 7.74 -0.97
C GLY A 24 -6.81 9.12 -1.64
N VAL A 25 -5.71 9.47 -2.31
CA VAL A 25 -5.57 10.74 -3.04
C VAL A 25 -6.12 10.64 -4.47
N PHE A 26 -5.87 9.52 -5.14
CA PHE A 26 -6.15 9.39 -6.58
C PHE A 26 -7.42 8.59 -6.93
N ASP A 27 -7.95 7.75 -6.03
CA ASP A 27 -9.22 7.03 -6.22
C ASP A 27 -10.31 7.60 -5.28
N LYS A 28 -11.23 8.38 -5.87
CA LYS A 28 -12.39 8.97 -5.15
C LYS A 28 -13.28 7.92 -4.48
N ARG A 29 -13.25 6.67 -4.97
CA ARG A 29 -14.08 5.59 -4.45
C ARG A 29 -13.37 4.77 -3.37
N MET A 30 -12.14 5.12 -3.01
CA MET A 30 -11.43 4.45 -1.92
C MET A 30 -12.15 4.74 -0.59
N ASN A 31 -12.46 3.69 0.15
CA ASN A 31 -13.15 3.77 1.44
C ASN A 31 -12.33 3.12 2.56
N LYS A 32 -12.78 3.35 3.80
CA LYS A 32 -12.11 2.84 5.01
C LYS A 32 -11.96 1.31 4.99
N GLU A 33 -12.99 0.59 4.56
CA GLU A 33 -12.96 -0.88 4.55
C GLU A 33 -11.92 -1.43 3.57
N GLY A 34 -11.84 -0.85 2.36
CA GLY A 34 -10.81 -1.18 1.37
C GLY A 34 -9.41 -0.86 1.88
N ALA A 35 -9.22 0.33 2.46
CA ALA A 35 -7.95 0.74 3.05
C ALA A 35 -7.48 -0.23 4.15
N ILE A 36 -8.36 -0.58 5.11
CA ILE A 36 -8.02 -1.50 6.21
C ILE A 36 -7.71 -2.89 5.68
N ALA A 37 -8.54 -3.43 4.77
CA ALA A 37 -8.31 -4.74 4.18
C ALA A 37 -6.97 -4.81 3.42
N GLY A 38 -6.63 -3.74 2.69
CA GLY A 38 -5.34 -3.58 2.02
C GLY A 38 -4.17 -3.58 3.00
N ILE A 39 -4.23 -2.74 4.04
CA ILE A 39 -3.17 -2.63 5.07
C ILE A 39 -2.93 -3.99 5.73
N ILE A 40 -4.00 -4.67 6.16
CA ILE A 40 -3.90 -5.98 6.81
C ILE A 40 -3.27 -6.98 5.85
N THR A 41 -3.71 -7.03 4.59
CA THR A 41 -3.15 -7.94 3.58
C THR A 41 -1.66 -7.67 3.36
N GLY A 42 -1.29 -6.41 3.11
CA GLY A 42 0.10 -6.02 2.88
C GLY A 42 1.01 -6.33 4.06
N LEU A 43 0.54 -6.08 5.29
CA LEU A 43 1.27 -6.39 6.52
C LEU A 43 1.42 -7.89 6.73
N VAL A 44 0.32 -8.66 6.65
CA VAL A 44 0.34 -10.11 6.91
C VAL A 44 1.25 -10.82 5.90
N VAL A 45 1.17 -10.47 4.62
CA VAL A 45 2.01 -11.08 3.59
C VAL A 45 3.47 -10.70 3.77
N THR A 46 3.79 -9.42 4.00
CA THR A 46 5.17 -8.95 4.11
C THR A 46 5.84 -9.42 5.40
N ILE A 47 5.16 -9.28 6.54
CA ILE A 47 5.66 -9.71 7.84
C ILE A 47 5.69 -11.24 7.90
N GLY A 48 4.67 -11.93 7.40
CA GLY A 48 4.64 -13.39 7.38
C GLY A 48 5.81 -13.98 6.61
N TYR A 49 6.11 -13.44 5.43
CA TYR A 49 7.28 -13.84 4.64
C TYR A 49 8.60 -13.48 5.35
N ALA A 50 8.71 -12.27 5.89
CA ALA A 50 9.89 -11.87 6.65
C ALA A 50 10.15 -12.79 7.85
N VAL A 51 9.10 -13.12 8.62
CA VAL A 51 9.23 -13.96 9.80
C VAL A 51 9.65 -15.38 9.43
N TYR A 52 9.03 -15.96 8.41
CA TYR A 52 9.33 -17.32 7.98
C TYR A 52 10.79 -17.52 7.52
N PHE A 53 11.35 -16.54 6.81
CA PHE A 53 12.70 -16.64 6.23
C PHE A 53 13.82 -16.00 7.06
N ILE A 54 13.51 -15.09 7.99
CA ILE A 54 14.52 -14.47 8.88
C ILE A 54 14.64 -15.25 10.19
N TRP A 55 13.52 -15.67 10.77
CA TRP A 55 13.49 -16.32 12.10
C TRP A 55 12.90 -17.74 12.06
N GLY A 56 12.37 -18.19 10.93
CA GLY A 56 11.80 -19.51 10.75
C GLY A 56 12.74 -20.50 10.04
N PRO A 57 12.20 -21.64 9.56
CA PRO A 57 12.98 -22.70 8.93
C PRO A 57 13.33 -22.43 7.46
N GLY A 58 12.82 -21.35 6.87
CA GLY A 58 12.93 -21.09 5.43
C GLY A 58 14.37 -20.88 4.97
N THR A 59 14.76 -21.53 3.88
CA THR A 59 16.10 -21.40 3.29
C THR A 59 16.10 -20.43 2.10
N PRO A 60 17.23 -19.78 1.78
CA PRO A 60 17.32 -18.88 0.61
C PRO A 60 16.95 -19.52 -0.74
N SER A 61 17.09 -20.84 -0.87
CA SER A 61 16.66 -21.60 -2.04
C SER A 61 15.14 -21.64 -2.24
N GLU A 62 14.37 -21.38 -1.20
CA GLU A 62 12.90 -21.41 -1.22
C GLU A 62 12.29 -20.01 -1.40
N TYR A 63 13.12 -18.99 -1.67
CA TYR A 63 12.62 -17.63 -1.87
C TYR A 63 11.62 -17.58 -3.03
N PHE A 64 10.48 -16.96 -2.74
CA PHE A 64 9.44 -16.72 -3.72
C PHE A 64 9.99 -15.82 -4.83
N LEU A 65 10.08 -16.35 -6.05
CA LEU A 65 10.68 -15.68 -7.22
C LEU A 65 12.13 -15.20 -7.00
N GLY A 66 12.86 -15.80 -6.05
CA GLY A 66 14.21 -15.35 -5.68
C GLY A 66 14.23 -14.03 -4.89
N ILE A 67 13.08 -13.54 -4.43
CA ILE A 67 12.98 -12.26 -3.71
C ILE A 67 13.38 -12.45 -2.26
N SER A 68 14.40 -11.70 -1.84
CA SER A 68 14.84 -11.70 -0.45
C SER A 68 13.75 -11.16 0.49
N PRO A 69 13.71 -11.60 1.76
CA PRO A 69 12.74 -11.12 2.74
C PRO A 69 12.74 -9.61 2.94
N ALA A 70 13.91 -8.97 2.80
CA ALA A 70 14.04 -7.51 2.91
C ALA A 70 13.37 -6.74 1.76
N SER A 71 13.20 -7.36 0.59
CA SER A 71 12.63 -6.72 -0.61
C SER A 71 11.20 -7.19 -0.93
N PHE A 72 10.63 -8.08 -0.11
CA PHE A 72 9.32 -8.67 -0.35
C PHE A 72 8.14 -7.68 -0.21
N GLY A 73 8.39 -6.50 0.35
CA GLY A 73 7.42 -5.41 0.46
C GLY A 73 6.75 -5.05 -0.87
N THR A 74 7.46 -5.16 -2.00
CA THR A 74 6.88 -4.91 -3.34
C THR A 74 5.71 -5.84 -3.66
N ILE A 75 5.82 -7.14 -3.33
CA ILE A 75 4.74 -8.11 -3.52
C ILE A 75 3.59 -7.79 -2.57
N GLY A 76 3.91 -7.43 -1.31
CA GLY A 76 2.93 -6.95 -0.34
C GLY A 76 2.15 -5.73 -0.83
N THR A 77 2.82 -4.75 -1.44
CA THR A 77 2.20 -3.56 -2.05
C THR A 77 1.26 -3.94 -3.19
N ILE A 78 1.66 -4.83 -4.10
CA ILE A 78 0.80 -5.27 -5.20
C ILE A 78 -0.47 -5.91 -4.66
N LEU A 79 -0.33 -6.85 -3.72
CA LEU A 79 -1.48 -7.52 -3.11
C LEU A 79 -2.35 -6.56 -2.31
N HIS A 80 -1.76 -5.59 -1.60
CA HIS A 80 -2.48 -4.52 -0.95
C HIS A 80 -3.36 -3.78 -1.96
N VAL A 81 -2.80 -3.27 -3.06
CA VAL A 81 -3.56 -2.51 -4.06
C VAL A 81 -4.73 -3.32 -4.59
N VAL A 82 -4.48 -4.58 -4.95
CA VAL A 82 -5.52 -5.47 -5.47
C VAL A 82 -6.64 -5.65 -4.45
N VAL A 83 -6.32 -6.01 -3.21
CA VAL A 83 -7.33 -6.22 -2.17
C VAL A 83 -8.06 -4.93 -1.81
N ALA A 84 -7.33 -3.82 -1.65
CA ALA A 84 -7.92 -2.53 -1.31
C ALA A 84 -8.92 -2.08 -2.37
N VAL A 85 -8.55 -2.18 -3.65
CA VAL A 85 -9.45 -1.84 -4.77
C VAL A 85 -10.65 -2.79 -4.77
N VAL A 86 -10.46 -4.11 -4.75
CA VAL A 86 -11.57 -5.08 -4.77
C VAL A 86 -12.54 -4.85 -3.63
N ILE A 87 -12.06 -4.74 -2.40
CA ILE A 87 -12.91 -4.53 -1.22
C ILE A 87 -13.60 -3.16 -1.29
N SER A 88 -12.90 -2.08 -1.66
CA SER A 88 -13.53 -0.77 -1.85
C SER A 88 -14.63 -0.78 -2.92
N ARG A 89 -14.52 -1.67 -3.92
CA ARG A 89 -15.56 -1.85 -4.94
C ARG A 89 -16.74 -2.70 -4.48
N MET A 90 -16.55 -3.52 -3.45
CA MET A 90 -17.59 -4.37 -2.87
C MET A 90 -18.31 -3.73 -1.69
N THR A 91 -17.70 -2.74 -1.04
CA THR A 91 -18.25 -2.04 0.13
C THR A 91 -18.88 -0.69 -0.26
N PRO A 92 -19.70 -0.08 0.63
CA PRO A 92 -20.34 1.20 0.35
C PRO A 92 -19.33 2.31 0.01
N PRO A 93 -19.66 3.22 -0.92
CA PRO A 93 -18.79 4.34 -1.24
C PRO A 93 -18.60 5.27 -0.03
N PRO A 94 -17.48 6.01 0.04
CA PRO A 94 -17.27 6.99 1.09
C PRO A 94 -18.33 8.12 1.02
N PRO A 95 -18.71 8.74 2.15
CA PRO A 95 -19.66 9.86 2.17
C PRO A 95 -19.22 11.02 1.27
N GLN A 96 -20.17 11.79 0.74
CA GLN A 96 -19.90 12.88 -0.20
C GLN A 96 -18.90 13.91 0.35
N GLU A 97 -19.02 14.27 1.63
CA GLU A 97 -18.10 15.19 2.31
C GLU A 97 -16.63 14.73 2.25
N ILE A 98 -16.38 13.42 2.34
CA ILE A 98 -15.03 12.85 2.23
C ILE A 98 -14.53 12.89 0.79
N GLN A 99 -15.41 12.63 -0.18
CA GLN A 99 -15.05 12.74 -1.60
C GLN A 99 -14.68 14.18 -1.97
N ASP A 100 -15.45 15.15 -1.47
CA ASP A 100 -15.21 16.57 -1.69
C ASP A 100 -13.90 17.03 -1.03
N LEU A 101 -13.58 16.49 0.16
CA LEU A 101 -12.30 16.73 0.82
C LEU A 101 -11.12 16.21 0.00
N VAL A 102 -11.22 14.98 -0.52
CA VAL A 102 -10.18 14.39 -1.37
C VAL A 102 -10.00 15.19 -2.66
N GLU A 103 -11.09 15.66 -3.26
CA GLU A 103 -11.03 16.49 -4.47
C GLU A 103 -10.33 17.83 -4.25
N LYS A 104 -10.61 18.50 -3.12
CA LYS A 104 -9.89 19.72 -2.71
C LYS A 104 -8.41 19.48 -2.42
N ILE A 105 -8.05 18.32 -1.87
CA ILE A 105 -6.64 17.95 -1.63
C ILE A 105 -5.93 17.66 -2.97
N ARG A 106 -6.63 17.02 -3.91
CA ARG A 106 -6.09 16.65 -5.23
C ARG A 106 -5.87 17.87 -6.12
N ILE A 107 -6.75 18.87 -6.05
CA ILE A 107 -6.65 20.11 -6.83
C ILE A 107 -6.29 21.25 -5.86
N PRO A 108 -5.00 21.57 -5.69
CA PRO A 108 -4.61 22.64 -4.78
C PRO A 108 -5.19 23.97 -5.28
N SER A 109 -5.86 24.70 -4.37
CA SER A 109 -6.33 26.06 -4.59
C SER A 109 -5.16 26.96 -4.99
N GLY A 110 -5.00 27.22 -6.29
CA GLY A 110 -3.85 27.96 -6.84
C GLY A 110 -3.11 27.28 -7.99
N ALA A 111 -3.54 26.09 -8.46
CA ALA A 111 -3.22 25.64 -9.81
C ALA A 111 -3.96 26.55 -10.82
N GLY A 112 -3.41 27.75 -11.01
CA GLY A 112 -3.95 28.78 -11.88
C GLY A 112 -4.11 28.26 -13.30
N GLU A 113 -5.11 28.81 -14.00
CA GLU A 113 -5.26 28.69 -15.44
C GLU A 113 -3.90 28.79 -16.10
N ALA A 114 -3.56 27.80 -16.93
CA ALA A 114 -2.43 27.93 -17.82
C ALA A 114 -2.65 29.18 -18.66
N VAL A 115 -1.80 30.18 -18.48
CA VAL A 115 -1.70 31.30 -19.42
C VAL A 115 -1.16 30.71 -20.72
N ASP A 116 -2.05 30.56 -21.70
CA ASP A 116 -1.69 30.21 -23.08
C ASP A 116 -0.60 31.17 -23.59
N HIS A 117 0.42 30.63 -24.26
CA HIS A 117 1.45 31.36 -25.01
C HIS A 117 1.18 31.27 -26.51
#